data_AF-A0A518GL49-F1
#
_entry.id   AF-A0A518GL49-F1
#
_cell.length_a   1.000
_cell.length_b   1.000
_cell.length_c   1.000
_cell.angle_alpha   90.00
_cell.angle_beta   90.00
_cell.angle_gamma   90.00
#
_symmetry.space_group_name_H-M   'P 1'
#
loop_
_entity.id
_entity.type
_entity.pdbx_description
1 polymer ?
#
loop_
_entity_poly.entity_id
_entity_poly.type
_entity_poly.pdbx_seq_one_letter_code
_entity_poly.pdbx_strand_id
1 'polypeptide(L)'
;MKTLLPLLRSARTFNRSIKAQGSQARAGVTLSEVLISLMIMGIGIVGLASLFPISVLKSVAATNMTNSAILSYNVRGLRNALSQVNTGAALWQPGLTATSITDNPARPTFILPSNPITRSQFPRLVFGCSTSGVLGNTEPVWASTGPITAADGTIWQPVSIANGYVVDPLGSFRMADVLAPNAGRFYGNDGTNALTVVPRFTAGATTLLQASQIATLPDSWLLQVESVDFTSADNGDGTFTLTFTDQTGLNQIVNPALTPGRLVMFDADMRRVEVRPIITTPAPTSTTLSFRGAVSAGFIPVKIRIETQELRYTWLTTTRVKADGTRNSDAVVFFRRQFGINDERIQGAFFASYVDTSGAASSVIIVKYDENDPPKWKKGGYILDAGRMRWYRISLLEEAFASLAAAKPADYPAASFYPTGLSTGSGTSFARIRIEGRVFENANDGSAIIMPNVVDVFPLNPISIRDVQ
;
A
#
# COMPACT_ATOMS: atom_id res chain seq x y z
N MET A 1 9.88 55.45 -8.89
CA MET A 1 10.68 56.56 -8.32
C MET A 1 11.27 56.10 -7.00
N LYS A 2 12.54 55.70 -6.98
CA LYS A 2 13.32 55.40 -5.77
C LYS A 2 14.58 56.26 -5.83
N THR A 3 14.71 57.12 -4.83
CA THR A 3 15.70 58.17 -4.69
C THR A 3 17.07 57.55 -4.39
N LEU A 4 18.03 57.76 -5.31
CA LEU A 4 19.43 57.40 -5.16
C LEU A 4 20.14 58.45 -4.30
N LEU A 5 20.72 58.05 -3.17
CA LEU A 5 21.61 58.89 -2.36
C LEU A 5 23.08 58.47 -2.61
N PRO A 6 24.00 59.42 -2.84
CA PRO A 6 25.40 59.13 -3.06
C PRO A 6 26.16 59.05 -1.72
N LEU A 7 26.78 57.90 -1.45
CA LEU A 7 27.70 57.74 -0.32
C LEU A 7 29.09 58.30 -0.68
N LEU A 8 29.41 59.46 -0.09
CA LEU A 8 30.72 60.08 -0.08
C LEU A 8 31.76 59.15 0.55
N ARG A 9 32.67 58.62 -0.27
CA ARG A 9 33.90 57.93 0.19
C ARG A 9 34.88 58.96 0.74
N SER A 10 34.99 59.02 2.06
CA SER A 10 36.06 59.72 2.76
C SER A 10 37.37 58.93 2.62
N ALA A 11 38.31 59.49 1.85
CA ALA A 11 39.68 59.00 1.77
C ALA A 11 40.43 59.35 3.07
N ARG A 12 40.37 58.45 4.06
CA ARG A 12 41.33 58.46 5.19
C ARG A 12 42.59 57.72 4.78
N THR A 13 43.57 58.49 4.33
CA THR A 13 44.96 58.04 4.13
C THR A 13 45.58 57.73 5.49
N PHE A 14 45.43 56.49 5.96
CA PHE A 14 46.21 55.98 7.09
C PHE A 14 47.65 55.73 6.62
N ASN A 15 48.52 56.71 6.83
CA ASN A 15 49.96 56.53 6.79
C ASN A 15 50.38 55.63 7.97
N ARG A 16 50.24 54.31 7.80
CA ARG A 16 50.82 53.32 8.70
C ARG A 16 52.28 53.13 8.29
N SER A 17 53.17 53.63 9.14
CA SER A 17 54.61 53.36 9.10
C SER A 17 54.86 51.88 8.79
N ILE A 18 55.45 51.61 7.63
CA ILE A 18 56.03 50.32 7.27
C ILE A 18 57.23 50.13 8.18
N LYS A 19 57.00 49.67 9.42
CA LYS A 19 58.06 49.02 10.19
C LYS A 19 58.44 47.79 9.38
N ALA A 20 59.69 47.77 8.93
CA ALA A 20 60.32 46.61 8.32
C ALA A 20 60.01 45.38 9.18
N GLN A 21 59.11 44.53 8.71
CA GLN A 21 58.95 43.19 9.24
C GLN A 21 60.27 42.50 8.96
N GLY A 22 61.12 42.41 9.98
CA GLY A 22 62.27 41.52 9.96
C GLY A 22 61.78 40.16 9.47
N SER A 23 62.51 39.56 8.52
CA SER A 23 62.15 38.28 7.93
C SER A 23 61.88 37.30 9.07
N GLN A 24 60.61 37.05 9.38
CA GLN A 24 60.25 35.89 10.16
C GLN A 24 60.77 34.72 9.33
N ALA A 25 61.88 34.14 9.79
CA ALA A 25 62.41 32.92 9.25
C ALA A 25 61.21 31.98 9.16
N ARG A 26 60.86 31.59 7.93
CA ARG A 26 59.75 30.68 7.67
C ARG A 26 60.14 29.38 8.36
N ALA A 27 59.67 29.18 9.60
CA ALA A 27 59.82 27.93 10.30
C ALA A 27 59.12 26.89 9.41
N GLY A 28 59.88 25.97 8.85
CA GLY A 28 59.35 24.94 7.99
C GLY A 28 58.30 24.13 8.75
N VAL A 29 57.20 23.79 8.08
CA VAL A 29 56.16 22.92 8.64
C VAL A 29 56.81 21.59 9.01
N THR A 30 56.69 21.19 10.27
CA THR A 30 57.28 19.94 10.75
C THR A 30 56.50 18.75 10.21
N LEU A 31 57.19 17.63 9.95
CA LEU A 31 56.54 16.38 9.49
C LEU A 31 55.41 15.96 10.44
N SER A 32 55.58 16.18 11.74
CA SER A 32 54.54 15.92 12.76
C SER A 32 53.27 16.75 12.56
N GLU A 33 53.37 18.03 12.18
CA GLU A 33 52.20 18.87 11.91
C GLU A 33 51.43 18.38 10.69
N VAL A 34 52.14 17.94 9.64
CA VAL A 34 51.51 17.35 8.44
C VAL A 34 50.82 16.04 8.78
N LEU A 35 51.47 15.16 9.55
CA LEU A 35 50.89 13.87 9.95
C LEU A 35 49.66 14.05 10.86
N ILE A 36 49.71 14.96 11.82
CA ILE A 36 48.56 15.27 12.68
C ILE A 36 47.42 15.87 11.83
N SER A 37 47.74 16.77 10.90
CA SER A 37 46.74 17.36 10.00
C SER A 37 46.07 16.31 9.10
N LEU A 38 46.85 15.37 8.55
CA LEU A 38 46.33 14.25 7.77
C LEU A 38 45.48 13.29 8.62
N MET A 39 45.88 13.03 9.87
CA MET A 39 45.11 12.19 10.79
C MET A 39 43.75 12.83 11.11
N ILE A 40 43.74 14.11 11.45
CA ILE A 40 42.50 14.86 11.77
C ILE A 40 41.59 14.95 10.54
N MET A 41 42.15 15.25 9.37
CA MET A 41 41.42 15.27 8.10
C MET A 41 40.84 13.89 7.76
N GLY A 42 41.62 12.82 7.97
CA GLY A 42 41.19 11.44 7.76
C GLY A 42 39.98 11.08 8.63
N ILE A 43 40.02 11.41 9.93
CA ILE A 43 38.89 11.17 10.85
C ILE A 43 37.66 11.96 10.39
N GLY A 44 37.81 13.22 9.98
CA GLY A 44 36.71 14.06 9.49
C GLY A 44 36.05 13.50 8.22
N ILE A 45 36.85 13.04 7.26
CA ILE A 45 36.35 12.46 5.99
C ILE A 45 35.64 11.13 6.24
N VAL A 46 36.21 10.24 7.08
CA VAL A 46 35.57 8.96 7.42
C VAL A 46 34.26 9.17 8.17
N GLY A 47 34.20 10.17 9.06
CA GLY A 47 32.97 10.58 9.74
C GLY A 47 31.89 11.04 8.77
N LEU A 48 32.23 11.94 7.83
CA LEU A 48 31.29 12.40 6.79
C LEU A 48 30.83 11.27 5.87
N ALA A 49 31.76 10.42 5.42
CA ALA A 49 31.48 9.32 4.51
C ALA A 49 30.55 8.26 5.13
N SER A 50 30.61 8.05 6.45
CA SER A 50 29.75 7.09 7.15
C SER A 50 28.42 7.69 7.61
N LEU A 51 28.42 8.92 8.16
CA LEU A 51 27.22 9.53 8.72
C LEU A 51 26.26 10.07 7.66
N PHE A 52 26.77 10.56 6.52
CA PHE A 52 25.92 11.13 5.48
C PHE A 52 24.95 10.10 4.88
N PRO A 53 25.39 8.91 4.42
CA PRO A 53 24.46 7.91 3.90
C PRO A 53 23.45 7.43 4.95
N ILE A 54 23.87 7.26 6.20
CA ILE A 54 22.98 6.85 7.30
C ILE A 54 21.91 7.92 7.55
N SER A 55 22.28 9.21 7.52
CA SER A 55 21.35 10.32 7.67
C SER A 55 20.30 10.35 6.55
N VAL A 56 20.73 10.17 5.30
CA VAL A 56 19.82 10.12 4.15
C VAL A 56 18.85 8.94 4.26
N LEU A 57 19.33 7.75 4.61
CA LEU A 57 18.46 6.57 4.79
C LEU A 57 17.44 6.77 5.92
N LYS A 58 17.85 7.36 7.05
CA LYS A 58 16.94 7.68 8.15
C LYS A 58 15.91 8.75 7.75
N SER A 59 16.31 9.76 6.98
CA SER A 59 15.40 10.78 6.47
C SER A 59 14.35 10.19 5.54
N VAL A 60 14.75 9.32 4.60
CA VAL A 60 13.81 8.61 3.70
C VAL A 60 12.86 7.71 4.50
N ALA A 61 13.38 6.96 5.48
CA ALA A 61 12.56 6.13 6.36
C ALA A 61 11.54 6.97 7.16
N ALA A 62 11.95 8.13 7.67
CA ALA A 62 11.06 9.04 8.38
C ALA A 62 9.96 9.59 7.46
N THR A 63 10.30 10.02 6.24
CA THR A 63 9.30 10.47 5.24
C THR A 63 8.31 9.36 4.89
N ASN A 64 8.80 8.12 4.71
CA ASN A 64 7.93 6.96 4.49
C ASN A 64 6.97 6.72 5.65
N MET A 65 7.44 6.87 6.90
CA MET A 65 6.62 6.71 8.11
C MET A 65 5.59 7.83 8.25
N THR A 66 5.93 9.07 7.91
CA THR A 66 4.97 10.19 7.91
C THR A 66 3.88 9.98 6.87
N ASN A 67 4.26 9.62 5.63
CA ASN A 67 3.29 9.37 4.56
C ASN A 67 2.40 8.16 4.86
N SER A 68 2.94 7.11 5.48
CA SER A 68 2.14 5.96 5.87
C SER A 68 1.17 6.29 7.00
N ALA A 69 1.56 7.12 7.97
CA ALA A 69 0.68 7.60 9.03
C ALA A 69 -0.47 8.46 8.47
N ILE A 70 -0.19 9.35 7.51
CA ILE A 70 -1.23 10.13 6.82
C ILE A 70 -2.21 9.20 6.10
N LEU A 71 -1.71 8.22 5.36
CA LEU A 71 -2.58 7.28 4.65
C LEU A 71 -3.45 6.47 5.62
N SER A 72 -2.89 6.00 6.74
CA SER A 72 -3.64 5.33 7.82
C SER A 72 -4.76 6.20 8.39
N TYR A 73 -4.52 7.50 8.56
CA TYR A 73 -5.57 8.44 8.98
C TYR A 73 -6.69 8.54 7.94
N ASN A 74 -6.34 8.60 6.65
CA ASN A 74 -7.32 8.57 5.56
C ASN A 74 -8.12 7.25 5.57
N VAL A 75 -7.48 6.11 5.82
CA VAL A 75 -8.15 4.82 5.97
C VAL A 75 -9.16 4.85 7.12
N ARG A 76 -8.81 5.46 8.26
CA ARG A 76 -9.76 5.64 9.38
C ARG A 76 -10.95 6.50 8.99
N GLY A 77 -10.72 7.59 8.24
CA GLY A 77 -11.80 8.43 7.71
C GLY A 77 -12.71 7.66 6.75
N LEU A 78 -12.13 6.97 5.77
CA LEU A 78 -12.83 6.13 4.81
C LEU A 78 -13.61 5.02 5.48
N ARG A 79 -13.06 4.44 6.55
CA ARG A 79 -13.72 3.42 7.35
C ARG A 79 -15.02 3.91 8.00
N ASN A 80 -15.08 5.18 8.37
CA ASN A 80 -16.30 5.78 8.92
C ASN A 80 -17.29 6.18 7.80
N ALA A 81 -16.79 6.54 6.63
CA ALA A 81 -17.61 6.95 5.48
C ALA A 81 -18.15 5.78 4.66
N LEU A 82 -17.41 4.68 4.58
CA LEU A 82 -17.70 3.51 3.76
C LEU A 82 -17.81 2.27 4.65
N SER A 83 -19.05 1.85 4.93
CA SER A 83 -19.34 0.65 5.72
C SER A 83 -18.63 -0.60 5.16
N GLN A 84 -18.45 -0.69 3.84
CA GLN A 84 -17.75 -1.78 3.15
C GLN A 84 -16.29 -1.96 3.57
N VAL A 85 -15.61 -0.90 4.02
CA VAL A 85 -14.24 -1.03 4.57
C VAL A 85 -14.27 -1.79 5.90
N ASN A 86 -15.36 -1.66 6.66
CA ASN A 86 -15.59 -2.39 7.91
C ASN A 86 -16.14 -3.78 7.71
N THR A 87 -16.95 -3.98 6.69
CA THR A 87 -17.74 -5.20 6.54
C THR A 87 -17.16 -6.16 5.51
N GLY A 88 -16.31 -5.67 4.61
CA GLY A 88 -15.88 -6.37 3.39
C GLY A 88 -16.96 -6.39 2.31
N ALA A 89 -18.23 -6.46 2.68
CA ALA A 89 -19.34 -6.57 1.76
C ALA A 89 -20.27 -5.34 1.81
N ALA A 90 -20.95 -5.07 0.70
CA ALA A 90 -21.99 -4.04 0.65
C ALA A 90 -23.18 -4.41 1.54
N LEU A 91 -23.96 -3.43 2.01
CA LEU A 91 -25.28 -3.77 2.52
C LEU A 91 -26.19 -4.11 1.34
N TRP A 92 -27.12 -5.04 1.53
CA TRP A 92 -28.17 -5.30 0.56
C TRP A 92 -28.97 -4.01 0.34
N GLN A 93 -29.17 -3.63 -0.92
CA GLN A 93 -29.94 -2.45 -1.32
C GLN A 93 -30.70 -2.75 -2.63
N PRO A 94 -31.95 -2.31 -2.77
CA PRO A 94 -32.70 -2.43 -4.02
C PRO A 94 -31.96 -1.77 -5.19
N GLY A 95 -32.03 -2.37 -6.38
CA GLY A 95 -31.45 -1.82 -7.60
C GLY A 95 -29.93 -1.97 -7.73
N LEU A 96 -29.24 -2.50 -6.71
CA LEU A 96 -27.82 -2.82 -6.82
C LEU A 96 -27.60 -3.86 -7.93
N THR A 97 -26.59 -3.69 -8.77
CA THR A 97 -26.22 -4.71 -9.75
C THR A 97 -25.30 -5.73 -9.09
N ALA A 98 -25.75 -6.97 -8.97
CA ALA A 98 -24.97 -8.07 -8.48
C ALA A 98 -24.34 -8.86 -9.62
N THR A 99 -23.05 -9.16 -9.47
CA THR A 99 -22.29 -10.01 -10.39
C THR A 99 -22.01 -11.34 -9.71
N SER A 100 -22.26 -12.43 -10.43
CA SER A 100 -22.11 -13.78 -9.89
C SER A 100 -20.65 -14.19 -9.78
N ILE A 101 -20.40 -15.15 -8.89
CA ILE A 101 -19.15 -15.91 -8.80
C ILE A 101 -18.82 -16.63 -10.12
N THR A 102 -19.80 -16.94 -10.96
CA THR A 102 -19.56 -17.63 -12.24
C THR A 102 -19.20 -16.65 -13.36
N ASP A 103 -19.88 -15.50 -13.43
CA ASP A 103 -19.71 -14.51 -14.49
C ASP A 103 -18.50 -13.61 -14.25
N ASN A 104 -18.23 -13.28 -12.98
CA ASN A 104 -17.07 -12.49 -12.56
C ASN A 104 -16.44 -13.13 -11.30
N PRO A 105 -15.86 -14.33 -11.44
CA PRO A 105 -15.19 -15.05 -10.34
C PRO A 105 -14.11 -14.25 -9.63
N ALA A 106 -13.52 -13.25 -10.30
CA ALA A 106 -12.47 -12.42 -9.72
C ALA A 106 -13.02 -11.37 -8.76
N ARG A 107 -14.24 -10.91 -9.01
CA ARG A 107 -14.87 -9.81 -8.25
C ARG A 107 -16.38 -10.05 -8.13
N PRO A 108 -16.82 -11.16 -7.51
CA PRO A 108 -18.23 -11.36 -7.29
C PRO A 108 -18.78 -10.34 -6.30
N THR A 109 -20.07 -10.06 -6.43
CA THR A 109 -20.75 -9.19 -5.48
C THR A 109 -20.96 -9.96 -4.18
N PHE A 110 -20.43 -9.40 -3.08
CA PHE A 110 -20.71 -9.84 -1.73
C PHE A 110 -21.57 -8.81 -1.02
N ILE A 111 -22.57 -9.29 -0.30
CA ILE A 111 -23.46 -8.46 0.50
C ILE A 111 -23.60 -8.95 1.93
N LEU A 112 -24.11 -8.07 2.78
CA LEU A 112 -24.62 -8.33 4.10
C LEU A 112 -26.11 -8.00 4.16
N PRO A 113 -26.85 -8.62 5.11
CA PRO A 113 -28.21 -8.22 5.40
C PRO A 113 -28.29 -6.73 5.76
N SER A 114 -29.28 -6.03 5.20
CA SER A 114 -29.55 -4.63 5.50
C SER A 114 -29.99 -4.48 6.96
N ASN A 115 -30.84 -5.39 7.43
CA ASN A 115 -31.33 -5.43 8.81
C ASN A 115 -30.20 -5.75 9.81
N PRO A 116 -29.89 -4.86 10.77
CA PRO A 116 -28.85 -5.09 11.79
C PRO A 116 -29.09 -6.33 12.65
N ILE A 117 -30.35 -6.68 12.93
CA ILE A 117 -30.71 -7.86 13.74
C ILE A 117 -30.29 -9.13 13.00
N THR A 118 -30.70 -9.28 11.74
CA THR A 118 -30.34 -10.44 10.91
C THR A 118 -28.85 -10.54 10.70
N ARG A 119 -28.18 -9.41 10.46
CA ARG A 119 -26.72 -9.34 10.37
C ARG A 119 -26.01 -9.79 11.65
N SER A 120 -26.57 -9.49 12.82
CA SER A 120 -26.02 -9.95 14.11
C SER A 120 -26.23 -11.45 14.37
N GLN A 121 -27.18 -12.10 13.69
CA GLN A 121 -27.37 -13.55 13.74
C GLN A 121 -26.30 -14.28 12.92
N PHE A 122 -25.70 -13.60 11.93
CA PHE A 122 -24.67 -14.14 11.04
C PHE A 122 -23.36 -13.34 11.10
N PRO A 123 -22.74 -13.16 12.27
CA PRO A 123 -21.60 -12.25 12.44
C PRO A 123 -20.35 -12.65 11.63
N ARG A 124 -20.29 -13.92 11.20
CA ARG A 124 -19.17 -14.56 10.50
C ARG A 124 -19.51 -14.96 9.07
N LEU A 125 -20.62 -14.49 8.52
CA LEU A 125 -21.01 -14.78 7.15
C LEU A 125 -21.12 -13.50 6.32
N VAL A 126 -20.78 -13.63 5.05
CA VAL A 126 -21.19 -12.72 3.98
C VAL A 126 -21.92 -13.56 2.93
N PHE A 127 -22.69 -12.93 2.06
CA PHE A 127 -23.45 -13.63 1.03
C PHE A 127 -22.89 -13.28 -0.34
N GLY A 128 -22.32 -14.27 -1.02
CA GLY A 128 -21.80 -14.14 -2.38
C GLY A 128 -22.87 -14.47 -3.41
N CYS A 129 -23.01 -13.64 -4.44
CA CYS A 129 -23.97 -13.87 -5.51
C CYS A 129 -23.53 -15.03 -6.41
N SER A 130 -24.40 -15.99 -6.70
CA SER A 130 -24.15 -17.09 -7.64
C SER A 130 -24.88 -16.93 -8.98
N THR A 131 -25.83 -16.00 -9.09
CA THR A 131 -26.55 -15.68 -10.34
C THR A 131 -26.64 -14.17 -10.51
N SER A 132 -26.04 -13.61 -11.56
CA SER A 132 -26.00 -12.16 -11.79
C SER A 132 -27.40 -11.59 -11.99
N GLY A 133 -27.62 -10.35 -11.56
CA GLY A 133 -28.91 -9.69 -11.70
C GLY A 133 -28.95 -8.33 -11.02
N VAL A 134 -30.07 -7.63 -11.17
CA VAL A 134 -30.36 -6.40 -10.44
C VAL A 134 -31.21 -6.75 -9.23
N LEU A 135 -30.83 -6.26 -8.05
CA LEU A 135 -31.50 -6.63 -6.81
C LEU A 135 -32.92 -6.06 -6.78
N GLY A 136 -33.88 -6.91 -6.41
CA GLY A 136 -35.28 -6.55 -6.28
C GLY A 136 -35.57 -5.61 -5.12
N ASN A 137 -36.84 -5.24 -4.98
CA ASN A 137 -37.28 -4.33 -3.91
C ASN A 137 -37.44 -5.00 -2.54
N THR A 138 -37.32 -6.32 -2.46
CA THR A 138 -37.51 -7.09 -1.24
C THR A 138 -36.25 -7.88 -0.90
N GLU A 139 -35.73 -7.67 0.30
CA GLU A 139 -34.57 -8.40 0.81
C GLU A 139 -34.91 -9.88 1.00
N PRO A 140 -34.05 -10.82 0.58
CA PRO A 140 -34.30 -12.24 0.77
C PRO A 140 -34.22 -12.63 2.25
N VAL A 141 -34.86 -13.75 2.60
CA VAL A 141 -34.73 -14.34 3.93
C VAL A 141 -33.37 -15.04 4.02
N TRP A 142 -32.46 -14.45 4.79
CA TRP A 142 -31.10 -14.98 4.95
C TRP A 142 -31.05 -16.27 5.77
N ALA A 143 -30.24 -17.23 5.31
CA ALA A 143 -30.00 -18.50 5.98
C ALA A 143 -28.50 -18.77 6.12
N SER A 144 -28.09 -19.50 7.17
CA SER A 144 -26.68 -19.85 7.40
C SER A 144 -26.15 -20.97 6.50
N THR A 145 -27.05 -21.69 5.81
CA THR A 145 -26.72 -22.86 4.99
C THR A 145 -27.55 -22.89 3.72
N GLY A 146 -26.95 -23.39 2.63
CA GLY A 146 -27.62 -23.59 1.35
C GLY A 146 -27.75 -22.32 0.51
N PRO A 147 -28.10 -22.46 -0.78
CA PRO A 147 -28.40 -21.33 -1.66
C PRO A 147 -29.72 -20.66 -1.25
N ILE A 148 -29.74 -19.33 -1.33
CA ILE A 148 -30.91 -18.50 -1.02
C ILE A 148 -31.36 -17.84 -2.32
N THR A 149 -32.54 -18.18 -2.79
CA THR A 149 -33.13 -17.57 -3.99
C THR A 149 -33.96 -16.36 -3.58
N ALA A 150 -33.59 -15.18 -4.07
CA ALA A 150 -34.36 -13.96 -3.90
C ALA A 150 -35.51 -13.89 -4.92
N ALA A 151 -36.49 -13.02 -4.66
CA ALA A 151 -37.67 -12.87 -5.53
C ALA A 151 -37.32 -12.34 -6.94
N ASP A 152 -36.17 -11.69 -7.08
CA ASP A 152 -35.60 -11.20 -8.35
C ASP A 152 -34.88 -12.30 -9.17
N GLY A 153 -34.83 -13.54 -8.67
CA GLY A 153 -34.13 -14.66 -9.30
C GLY A 153 -32.63 -14.72 -9.03
N THR A 154 -32.05 -13.74 -8.32
CA THR A 154 -30.66 -13.83 -7.85
C THR A 154 -30.54 -14.92 -6.79
N ILE A 155 -29.43 -15.66 -6.83
CA ILE A 155 -29.14 -16.72 -5.88
C ILE A 155 -27.93 -16.30 -5.05
N TRP A 156 -27.99 -16.51 -3.75
CA TRP A 156 -26.96 -16.12 -2.79
C TRP A 156 -26.43 -17.32 -2.01
N GLN A 157 -25.13 -17.37 -1.83
CA GLN A 157 -24.47 -18.43 -1.08
C GLN A 157 -23.77 -17.85 0.16
N PRO A 158 -23.97 -18.43 1.36
CA PRO A 158 -23.24 -18.02 2.55
C PRO A 158 -21.76 -18.36 2.39
N VAL A 159 -20.91 -17.37 2.63
CA VAL A 159 -19.45 -17.48 2.60
C VAL A 159 -18.91 -17.17 3.99
N SER A 160 -18.20 -18.14 4.57
CA SER A 160 -17.60 -18.00 5.89
C SER A 160 -16.42 -17.03 5.87
N ILE A 161 -16.44 -16.09 6.80
CA ILE A 161 -15.33 -15.18 7.13
C ILE A 161 -14.84 -15.41 8.57
N ALA A 162 -15.01 -16.64 9.09
CA ALA A 162 -14.78 -16.96 10.50
C ALA A 162 -13.36 -16.62 10.99
N ASN A 163 -12.35 -16.76 10.13
CA ASN A 163 -10.95 -16.46 10.45
C ASN A 163 -10.58 -15.00 10.17
N GLY A 164 -11.42 -14.27 9.44
CA GLY A 164 -11.17 -12.91 8.98
C GLY A 164 -11.17 -12.78 7.46
N TYR A 165 -10.78 -11.60 6.99
CA TYR A 165 -10.75 -11.25 5.58
C TYR A 165 -9.86 -10.03 5.30
N VAL A 166 -9.59 -9.78 4.03
CA VAL A 166 -8.86 -8.61 3.53
C VAL A 166 -9.80 -7.67 2.79
N VAL A 167 -9.69 -6.37 3.04
CA VAL A 167 -10.24 -5.34 2.15
C VAL A 167 -9.08 -4.69 1.42
N ASP A 168 -9.02 -4.92 0.12
CA ASP A 168 -7.93 -4.50 -0.75
C ASP A 168 -8.53 -3.99 -2.08
N PRO A 169 -8.94 -2.71 -2.11
CA PRO A 169 -9.59 -2.13 -3.27
C PRO A 169 -8.70 -2.29 -4.50
N LEU A 170 -7.42 -1.93 -4.42
CA LEU A 170 -6.54 -1.94 -5.58
C LEU A 170 -6.08 -3.35 -5.98
N GLY A 171 -5.69 -4.19 -5.01
CA GLY A 171 -5.20 -5.54 -5.32
C GLY A 171 -6.28 -6.47 -5.85
N SER A 172 -7.55 -6.28 -5.49
CA SER A 172 -8.66 -7.04 -6.08
C SER A 172 -8.77 -6.86 -7.60
N PHE A 173 -8.48 -5.67 -8.13
CA PHE A 173 -8.47 -5.41 -9.58
C PHE A 173 -7.15 -5.82 -10.21
N ARG A 174 -6.01 -5.43 -9.62
CA ARG A 174 -4.70 -5.71 -10.21
C ARG A 174 -4.37 -7.21 -10.27
N MET A 175 -4.81 -8.00 -9.29
CA MET A 175 -4.59 -9.45 -9.29
C MET A 175 -5.57 -10.20 -10.19
N ALA A 176 -6.76 -9.64 -10.46
CA ALA A 176 -7.72 -10.23 -11.40
C ALA A 176 -7.18 -10.29 -12.83
N ASP A 177 -6.34 -9.33 -13.21
CA ASP A 177 -5.74 -9.25 -14.55
C ASP A 177 -4.53 -10.18 -14.72
N VAL A 178 -3.87 -10.58 -13.62
CA VAL A 178 -2.57 -11.28 -13.64
C VAL A 178 -2.72 -12.80 -13.65
N LEU A 179 -3.73 -13.36 -12.99
CA LEU A 179 -3.96 -14.80 -12.95
C LEU A 179 -5.44 -15.15 -13.02
N ALA A 180 -5.66 -16.39 -13.44
CA ALA A 180 -6.90 -17.15 -13.41
C ALA A 180 -7.98 -16.57 -12.47
N PRO A 181 -9.26 -16.63 -12.90
CA PRO A 181 -10.40 -15.89 -12.34
C PRO A 181 -10.55 -15.81 -10.81
N ASN A 182 -9.89 -16.62 -9.99
CA ASN A 182 -10.01 -16.61 -8.53
C ASN A 182 -8.98 -15.72 -7.80
N ALA A 183 -7.93 -15.20 -8.46
CA ALA A 183 -6.88 -14.43 -7.78
C ALA A 183 -7.36 -13.07 -7.24
N GLY A 184 -8.31 -12.42 -7.92
CA GLY A 184 -8.92 -11.18 -7.45
C GLY A 184 -9.83 -11.36 -6.21
N ARG A 185 -10.41 -12.55 -6.05
CA ARG A 185 -11.39 -12.88 -5.00
C ARG A 185 -10.74 -13.25 -3.67
N PHE A 186 -9.49 -13.67 -3.72
CA PHE A 186 -8.87 -14.44 -2.67
C PHE A 186 -7.43 -14.00 -2.44
N TYR A 187 -7.16 -13.51 -1.24
CA TYR A 187 -5.83 -13.14 -0.82
C TYR A 187 -5.05 -14.38 -0.41
N GLY A 188 -3.81 -14.52 -0.89
CA GLY A 188 -3.02 -15.73 -0.66
C GLY A 188 -2.96 -16.73 -1.82
N ASN A 189 -3.79 -16.54 -2.84
CA ASN A 189 -4.01 -17.55 -3.89
C ASN A 189 -2.89 -17.51 -4.94
N ASP A 190 -2.13 -18.60 -5.04
CA ASP A 190 -1.05 -18.78 -6.02
C ASP A 190 -1.53 -19.44 -7.33
N GLY A 191 -2.84 -19.68 -7.47
CA GLY A 191 -3.45 -20.35 -8.62
C GLY A 191 -3.31 -21.87 -8.61
N THR A 192 -2.60 -22.45 -7.65
CA THR A 192 -2.32 -23.89 -7.60
C THR A 192 -2.84 -24.59 -6.35
N ASN A 193 -3.03 -23.89 -5.23
CA ASN A 193 -3.37 -24.51 -3.94
C ASN A 193 -4.64 -23.95 -3.27
N ALA A 194 -5.45 -24.87 -2.73
CA ALA A 194 -6.66 -24.58 -1.96
C ALA A 194 -6.42 -24.36 -0.44
N LEU A 195 -5.15 -24.13 -0.04
CA LEU A 195 -4.84 -23.86 1.38
C LEU A 195 -5.51 -22.57 1.83
N THR A 196 -5.97 -22.55 3.09
CA THR A 196 -6.77 -21.51 3.77
C THR A 196 -6.82 -20.19 3.03
N VAL A 197 -7.80 -20.07 2.14
CA VAL A 197 -7.90 -18.92 1.26
C VAL A 197 -8.60 -17.78 2.00
N VAL A 198 -7.96 -16.60 2.06
CA VAL A 198 -8.52 -15.45 2.77
C VAL A 198 -9.42 -14.65 1.82
N PRO A 199 -10.71 -14.46 2.13
CA PRO A 199 -11.60 -13.66 1.28
C PRO A 199 -11.06 -12.23 1.10
N ARG A 200 -11.07 -11.74 -0.15
CA ARG A 200 -10.68 -10.38 -0.51
C ARG A 200 -11.88 -9.58 -0.97
N PHE A 201 -11.96 -8.34 -0.53
CA PHE A 201 -13.03 -7.41 -0.87
C PHE A 201 -12.53 -6.11 -1.45
N THR A 202 -13.37 -5.45 -2.26
CA THR A 202 -12.99 -4.26 -3.04
C THR A 202 -13.24 -2.92 -2.35
N ALA A 203 -13.77 -2.94 -1.11
CA ALA A 203 -14.34 -1.76 -0.44
C ALA A 203 -15.43 -1.03 -1.25
N GLY A 204 -16.16 -1.74 -2.12
CA GLY A 204 -17.17 -1.15 -2.99
C GLY A 204 -16.65 -0.50 -4.26
N ALA A 205 -15.34 -0.56 -4.53
CA ALA A 205 -14.82 -0.14 -5.82
C ALA A 205 -15.39 -1.05 -6.92
N THR A 206 -15.96 -0.43 -7.96
CA THR A 206 -16.50 -1.11 -9.15
C THR A 206 -15.56 -1.01 -10.35
N THR A 207 -14.63 -0.04 -10.32
CA THR A 207 -13.63 0.19 -11.37
C THR A 207 -12.22 0.29 -10.77
N LEU A 208 -11.20 -0.01 -11.58
CA LEU A 208 -9.80 0.14 -11.18
C LEU A 208 -9.45 1.60 -10.85
N LEU A 209 -10.05 2.55 -11.56
CA LEU A 209 -9.91 3.99 -11.28
C LEU A 209 -10.39 4.31 -9.85
N GLN A 210 -11.61 3.90 -9.51
CA GLN A 210 -12.17 4.13 -8.17
C GLN A 210 -11.35 3.41 -7.10
N ALA A 211 -10.93 2.16 -7.36
CA ALA A 211 -10.06 1.41 -6.46
C ALA A 211 -8.73 2.14 -6.20
N SER A 212 -8.13 2.72 -7.23
CA SER A 212 -6.90 3.51 -7.12
C SER A 212 -7.12 4.76 -6.27
N GLN A 213 -8.21 5.50 -6.49
CA GLN A 213 -8.55 6.69 -5.70
C GLN A 213 -8.76 6.38 -4.21
N ILE A 214 -9.42 5.25 -3.91
CA ILE A 214 -9.67 4.80 -2.53
C ILE A 214 -8.38 4.33 -1.86
N ALA A 215 -7.56 3.54 -2.57
CA ALA A 215 -6.44 2.81 -1.98
C ALA A 215 -5.14 3.60 -1.84
N THR A 216 -5.04 4.80 -2.42
CA THR A 216 -3.76 5.53 -2.56
C THR A 216 -3.75 6.87 -1.85
N LEU A 217 -2.57 7.45 -1.69
CA LEU A 217 -2.44 8.80 -1.15
C LEU A 217 -2.91 9.83 -2.21
N PRO A 218 -3.87 10.72 -1.89
CA PRO A 218 -4.45 11.66 -2.86
C PRO A 218 -3.44 12.70 -3.39
N ASP A 219 -2.35 12.95 -2.66
CA ASP A 219 -1.37 13.99 -2.99
C ASP A 219 -0.09 13.46 -3.64
N SER A 220 -0.04 12.18 -4.02
CA SER A 220 1.10 11.62 -4.75
C SER A 220 0.83 11.64 -6.25
N TRP A 221 1.58 12.46 -6.98
CA TRP A 221 1.40 12.68 -8.42
C TRP A 221 2.76 12.57 -9.13
N LEU A 222 2.77 11.84 -10.25
CA LEU A 222 3.90 11.72 -11.14
C LEU A 222 3.68 12.66 -12.33
N LEU A 223 4.62 13.58 -12.54
CA LEU A 223 4.65 14.42 -13.71
C LEU A 223 4.88 13.56 -14.95
N GLN A 224 3.94 13.61 -15.88
CA GLN A 224 4.02 12.89 -17.15
C GLN A 224 4.47 13.82 -18.28
N VAL A 225 3.81 14.97 -18.40
CA VAL A 225 4.08 15.97 -19.42
C VAL A 225 4.06 17.33 -18.77
N GLU A 226 5.01 18.17 -19.17
CA GLU A 226 5.01 19.60 -18.90
C GLU A 226 5.17 20.32 -20.24
N SER A 227 4.22 21.17 -20.59
CA SER A 227 4.26 21.89 -21.87
C SER A 227 3.81 23.34 -21.70
N VAL A 228 4.44 24.20 -22.50
CA VAL A 228 4.07 25.59 -22.73
C VAL A 228 3.54 25.83 -24.15
N ASP A 229 3.69 24.83 -25.04
CA ASP A 229 3.38 24.91 -26.46
C ASP A 229 2.10 24.14 -26.80
N PHE A 230 0.97 24.73 -26.41
CA PHE A 230 -0.36 24.19 -26.67
C PHE A 230 -1.31 25.26 -27.17
N THR A 231 -2.34 24.84 -27.89
CA THR A 231 -3.50 25.68 -28.18
C THR A 231 -4.69 25.21 -27.35
N SER A 232 -5.54 26.14 -26.95
CA SER A 232 -6.74 25.86 -26.18
C SER A 232 -7.99 26.34 -26.91
N ALA A 233 -9.04 25.51 -26.92
CA ALA A 233 -10.34 25.87 -27.46
C ALA A 233 -11.43 25.57 -26.42
N ASP A 234 -12.30 26.55 -26.17
CA ASP A 234 -13.59 26.32 -25.53
C ASP A 234 -14.58 25.91 -26.62
N ASN A 235 -15.13 24.70 -26.53
CA ASN A 235 -16.01 24.16 -27.55
C ASN A 235 -17.45 24.67 -27.42
N GLY A 236 -17.78 25.46 -26.38
CA GLY A 236 -19.11 26.02 -26.16
C GLY A 236 -20.15 24.99 -25.66
N ASP A 237 -19.80 23.71 -25.59
CA ASP A 237 -20.59 22.62 -24.99
C ASP A 237 -20.20 22.34 -23.53
N GLY A 238 -19.40 23.23 -22.93
CA GLY A 238 -18.82 23.06 -21.61
C GLY A 238 -17.64 22.09 -21.57
N THR A 239 -17.07 21.72 -22.73
CA THR A 239 -15.79 21.04 -22.82
C THR A 239 -14.69 21.99 -23.27
N PHE A 240 -13.51 21.81 -22.68
CA PHE A 240 -12.31 22.57 -23.01
C PHE A 240 -11.27 21.61 -23.57
N THR A 241 -10.76 21.91 -24.77
CA THR A 241 -9.80 21.05 -25.48
C THR A 241 -8.46 21.74 -25.55
N LEU A 242 -7.42 20.99 -25.19
CA LEU A 242 -6.02 21.35 -25.32
C LEU A 242 -5.41 20.54 -26.44
N THR A 243 -4.70 21.20 -27.36
CA THR A 243 -3.95 20.54 -28.44
C THR A 243 -2.47 20.81 -28.23
N PHE A 244 -1.70 19.76 -27.98
CA PHE A 244 -0.26 19.85 -27.79
C PHE A 244 0.45 19.78 -29.15
N THR A 245 1.43 20.66 -29.37
CA THR A 245 2.09 20.76 -30.68
C THR A 245 3.18 19.70 -30.87
N ASP A 246 3.79 19.29 -29.77
CA ASP A 246 4.99 18.44 -29.72
C ASP A 246 4.76 17.06 -29.06
N GLN A 247 3.55 16.80 -28.55
CA GLN A 247 3.23 15.57 -27.83
C GLN A 247 2.36 14.64 -28.68
N THR A 248 2.92 13.53 -29.14
CA THR A 248 2.19 12.43 -29.76
C THR A 248 2.01 11.28 -28.76
N GLY A 249 0.87 10.59 -28.80
CA GLY A 249 0.64 9.38 -28.00
C GLY A 249 0.24 9.64 -26.53
N LEU A 250 -0.52 10.71 -26.27
CA LEU A 250 -0.99 11.06 -24.92
C LEU A 250 -1.79 9.94 -24.24
N ASN A 251 -2.38 9.01 -25.00
CA ASN A 251 -3.08 7.84 -24.48
C ASN A 251 -2.16 6.79 -23.83
N GLN A 252 -0.90 6.72 -24.25
CA GLN A 252 0.10 5.85 -23.63
C GLN A 252 0.58 6.43 -22.30
N ILE A 253 0.50 7.75 -22.20
CA ILE A 253 0.94 8.53 -21.05
C ILE A 253 -0.17 8.60 -19.99
N VAL A 254 -1.41 8.81 -20.42
CA VAL A 254 -2.58 8.91 -19.53
C VAL A 254 -3.66 7.94 -19.98
N ASN A 255 -3.92 6.95 -19.14
CA ASN A 255 -5.09 6.10 -19.26
C ASN A 255 -5.99 6.29 -18.03
N PRO A 256 -7.00 7.20 -18.11
CA PRO A 256 -7.89 7.46 -16.98
C PRO A 256 -8.76 6.27 -16.61
N ALA A 257 -8.86 5.23 -17.44
CA ALA A 257 -9.52 3.98 -17.06
C ALA A 257 -8.71 3.18 -16.01
N LEU A 258 -7.38 3.37 -15.99
CA LEU A 258 -6.47 2.57 -15.15
C LEU A 258 -5.85 3.36 -14.01
N THR A 259 -5.65 4.67 -14.16
CA THR A 259 -4.97 5.50 -13.17
C THR A 259 -5.54 6.92 -13.18
N PRO A 260 -5.91 7.50 -12.02
CA PRO A 260 -6.40 8.88 -11.97
C PRO A 260 -5.37 9.84 -12.57
N GLY A 261 -5.83 10.67 -13.51
CA GLY A 261 -5.03 11.72 -14.13
C GLY A 261 -5.62 13.09 -13.81
N ARG A 262 -4.76 14.11 -13.73
CA ARG A 262 -5.18 15.51 -13.64
C ARG A 262 -4.34 16.41 -14.53
N LEU A 263 -4.95 17.51 -14.96
CA LEU A 263 -4.25 18.66 -15.49
C LEU A 263 -4.07 19.68 -14.39
N VAL A 264 -2.87 20.23 -14.33
CA VAL A 264 -2.54 21.40 -13.53
C VAL A 264 -2.18 22.51 -14.49
N MET A 265 -3.03 23.51 -14.57
CA MET A 265 -2.89 24.65 -15.46
C MET A 265 -2.40 25.85 -14.65
N PHE A 266 -1.46 26.59 -15.20
CA PHE A 266 -0.90 27.80 -14.60
C PHE A 266 -1.23 28.99 -15.49
N ASP A 267 -1.69 30.06 -14.83
CA ASP A 267 -1.96 31.35 -15.48
C ASP A 267 -0.67 32.05 -15.92
N ALA A 268 -0.77 33.07 -16.76
CA ALA A 268 0.37 33.85 -17.27
C ALA A 268 1.26 34.43 -16.15
N ASP A 269 0.64 34.87 -15.06
CA ASP A 269 1.34 35.44 -13.91
C ASP A 269 1.87 34.38 -12.93
N MET A 270 1.60 33.09 -13.16
CA MET A 270 1.90 31.97 -12.26
C MET A 270 1.29 32.11 -10.85
N ARG A 271 0.35 33.04 -10.66
CA ARG A 271 -0.33 33.31 -9.36
C ARG A 271 -1.57 32.46 -9.14
N ARG A 272 -2.18 31.97 -10.21
CA ARG A 272 -3.39 31.15 -10.18
C ARG A 272 -3.07 29.79 -10.77
N VAL A 273 -3.60 28.76 -10.13
CA VAL A 273 -3.48 27.37 -10.56
C VAL A 273 -4.88 26.77 -10.60
N GLU A 274 -5.23 26.16 -11.72
CA GLU A 274 -6.46 25.37 -11.85
C GLU A 274 -6.12 23.90 -12.02
N VAL A 275 -6.83 23.05 -11.29
CA VAL A 275 -6.68 21.60 -11.35
C VAL A 275 -7.95 20.98 -11.90
N ARG A 276 -7.83 20.16 -12.95
CA ARG A 276 -8.96 19.50 -13.61
C ARG A 276 -8.72 18.00 -13.75
N PRO A 277 -9.68 17.12 -13.40
CA PRO A 277 -9.52 15.69 -13.61
C PRO A 277 -9.57 15.34 -15.11
N ILE A 278 -8.75 14.37 -15.52
CA ILE A 278 -8.78 13.80 -16.87
C ILE A 278 -9.85 12.72 -16.88
N ILE A 279 -10.92 12.95 -17.63
CA ILE A 279 -12.10 12.07 -17.66
C ILE A 279 -12.24 11.28 -18.97
N THR A 280 -11.52 11.67 -20.02
CA THR A 280 -11.55 10.99 -21.32
C THR A 280 -10.18 10.41 -21.63
N THR A 281 -10.16 9.17 -22.10
CA THR A 281 -8.94 8.56 -22.64
C THR A 281 -8.67 9.19 -24.00
N PRO A 282 -7.52 9.85 -24.22
CA PRO A 282 -7.16 10.37 -25.53
C PRO A 282 -7.12 9.23 -26.55
N ALA A 283 -7.43 9.51 -27.82
CA ALA A 283 -7.24 8.51 -28.88
C ALA A 283 -5.73 8.20 -29.06
N PRO A 284 -5.35 7.03 -29.62
CA PRO A 284 -3.96 6.59 -29.66
C PRO A 284 -2.95 7.51 -30.32
N THR A 285 -3.40 8.26 -31.30
CA THR A 285 -2.60 9.23 -32.05
C THR A 285 -2.99 10.66 -31.70
N SER A 286 -3.84 10.85 -30.69
CA SER A 286 -4.34 12.16 -30.30
C SER A 286 -3.24 12.99 -29.67
N THR A 287 -3.10 14.21 -30.16
CA THR A 287 -2.39 15.30 -29.50
C THR A 287 -3.35 16.16 -28.68
N THR A 288 -4.63 15.78 -28.61
CA THR A 288 -5.67 16.53 -27.91
C THR A 288 -6.09 15.86 -26.61
N LEU A 289 -6.38 16.69 -25.60
CA LEU A 289 -6.96 16.27 -24.34
C LEU A 289 -8.13 17.20 -23.99
N SER A 290 -9.27 16.61 -23.62
CA SER A 290 -10.47 17.35 -23.26
C SER A 290 -10.89 17.09 -21.81
N PHE A 291 -11.34 18.15 -21.13
CA PHE A 291 -11.98 18.06 -19.81
C PHE A 291 -13.32 18.81 -19.79
N ARG A 292 -14.17 18.49 -18.80
CA ARG A 292 -15.45 19.15 -18.58
C ARG A 292 -15.31 20.38 -17.68
N GLY A 293 -16.09 21.40 -17.99
CA GLY A 293 -16.14 22.69 -17.31
C GLY A 293 -15.24 23.72 -17.95
N ALA A 294 -15.76 24.95 -18.08
CA ALA A 294 -14.96 26.10 -18.49
C ALA A 294 -13.87 26.41 -17.46
N VAL A 295 -12.75 26.95 -17.94
CA VAL A 295 -11.75 27.62 -17.09
C VAL A 295 -12.39 28.84 -16.43
N SER A 296 -11.91 29.22 -15.24
CA SER A 296 -12.49 30.37 -14.54
C SER A 296 -12.33 31.64 -15.37
N ALA A 297 -13.29 32.56 -15.26
CA ALA A 297 -13.24 33.81 -16.00
C ALA A 297 -11.93 34.57 -15.76
N GLY A 298 -11.26 34.95 -16.84
CA GLY A 298 -9.96 35.64 -16.79
C GLY A 298 -8.76 34.75 -16.46
N PHE A 299 -8.91 33.43 -16.47
CA PHE A 299 -7.79 32.49 -16.39
C PHE A 299 -7.32 32.14 -17.80
N ILE A 300 -6.06 32.45 -18.12
CA ILE A 300 -5.45 32.11 -19.42
C ILE A 300 -4.32 31.12 -19.16
N PRO A 301 -4.49 29.82 -19.45
CA PRO A 301 -3.43 28.85 -19.22
C PRO A 301 -2.24 29.20 -20.12
N VAL A 302 -1.05 29.35 -19.52
CA VAL A 302 0.23 29.56 -20.22
C VAL A 302 1.17 28.36 -20.05
N LYS A 303 0.95 27.57 -19.00
CA LYS A 303 1.72 26.37 -18.74
C LYS A 303 0.81 25.27 -18.23
N ILE A 304 1.03 24.05 -18.70
CA ILE A 304 0.23 22.90 -18.35
C ILE A 304 1.13 21.77 -17.90
N ARG A 305 0.71 21.09 -16.83
CA ARG A 305 1.25 19.81 -16.41
C ARG A 305 0.17 18.76 -16.49
N ILE A 306 0.51 17.64 -17.09
CA ILE A 306 -0.27 16.42 -17.02
C ILE A 306 0.38 15.55 -15.96
N GLU A 307 -0.41 15.18 -14.97
CA GLU A 307 0.04 14.38 -13.84
C GLU A 307 -0.84 13.14 -13.71
N THR A 308 -0.23 11.99 -13.44
CA THR A 308 -0.95 10.76 -13.08
C THR A 308 -0.71 10.44 -11.62
N GLN A 309 -1.70 9.87 -10.95
CA GLN A 309 -1.58 9.54 -9.54
C GLN A 309 -0.50 8.46 -9.35
N GLU A 310 0.50 8.76 -8.54
CA GLU A 310 1.55 7.82 -8.23
C GLU A 310 1.04 6.83 -7.18
N LEU A 311 1.06 5.54 -7.50
CA LEU A 311 0.72 4.44 -6.58
C LEU A 311 1.87 4.17 -5.58
N ARG A 312 2.53 5.24 -5.11
CA ARG A 312 3.70 5.16 -4.23
C ARG A 312 3.35 4.60 -2.88
N TYR A 313 2.21 5.02 -2.32
CA TYR A 313 1.67 4.44 -1.10
C TYR A 313 0.29 3.90 -1.38
N THR A 314 0.09 2.65 -1.03
CA THR A 314 -1.20 1.96 -1.14
C THR A 314 -1.53 1.32 0.19
N TRP A 315 -2.81 1.06 0.46
CA TRP A 315 -3.22 0.35 1.66
C TRP A 315 -4.10 -0.87 1.36
N LEU A 316 -4.12 -1.79 2.31
CA LEU A 316 -5.21 -2.76 2.49
C LEU A 316 -5.56 -2.82 3.98
N THR A 317 -6.74 -3.34 4.32
CA THR A 317 -7.05 -3.70 5.71
C THR A 317 -7.13 -5.21 5.87
N THR A 318 -6.57 -5.71 6.96
CA THR A 318 -6.80 -7.09 7.42
C THR A 318 -7.75 -7.05 8.60
N THR A 319 -8.86 -7.77 8.53
CA THR A 319 -9.86 -7.78 9.59
C THR A 319 -9.99 -9.15 10.21
N ARG A 320 -9.89 -9.20 11.54
CA ARG A 320 -10.16 -10.37 12.38
C ARG A 320 -11.61 -10.33 12.83
N VAL A 321 -12.30 -11.45 12.73
CA VAL A 321 -13.69 -11.58 13.16
C VAL A 321 -13.78 -12.48 14.38
N LYS A 322 -14.17 -11.91 15.51
CA LYS A 322 -14.40 -12.67 16.75
C LYS A 322 -15.75 -13.42 16.70
N ALA A 323 -15.97 -14.32 17.67
CA ALA A 323 -17.21 -15.10 17.76
C ALA A 323 -18.46 -14.25 18.00
N ASP A 324 -18.29 -13.13 18.68
CA ASP A 324 -19.32 -12.12 18.96
C ASP A 324 -19.62 -11.20 17.75
N GLY A 325 -18.87 -11.33 16.65
CA GLY A 325 -18.96 -10.44 15.48
C GLY A 325 -18.20 -9.13 15.62
N THR A 326 -17.46 -8.92 16.70
CA THR A 326 -16.54 -7.80 16.84
C THR A 326 -15.42 -7.94 15.80
N ARG A 327 -15.15 -6.84 15.09
CA ARG A 327 -14.18 -6.77 14.00
C ARG A 327 -12.98 -5.94 14.43
N ASN A 328 -11.81 -6.58 14.49
CA ASN A 328 -10.54 -5.93 14.78
C ASN A 328 -9.75 -5.83 13.47
N SER A 329 -9.63 -4.61 12.94
CA SER A 329 -8.97 -4.36 11.67
C SER A 329 -7.61 -3.70 11.87
N ASP A 330 -6.63 -4.06 11.05
CA ASP A 330 -5.35 -3.36 10.96
C ASP A 330 -5.24 -2.77 9.54
N ALA A 331 -4.83 -1.51 9.43
CA ALA A 331 -4.50 -0.86 8.16
C ALA A 331 -3.03 -1.09 7.84
N VAL A 332 -2.77 -1.70 6.70
CA VAL A 332 -1.43 -2.07 6.25
C VAL A 332 -1.06 -1.13 5.12
N VAL A 333 0.03 -0.39 5.29
CA VAL A 333 0.49 0.56 4.28
C VAL A 333 1.74 0.02 3.60
N PHE A 334 1.73 0.04 2.27
CA PHE A 334 2.83 -0.41 1.44
C PHE A 334 3.49 0.78 0.74
N PHE A 335 4.77 0.64 0.46
CA PHE A 335 5.51 1.53 -0.44
C PHE A 335 5.76 0.82 -1.76
N ARG A 336 5.23 1.33 -2.87
CA ARG A 336 5.35 0.72 -4.21
C ARG A 336 5.00 -0.78 -4.16
N ARG A 337 3.79 -1.07 -3.70
CA ARG A 337 3.27 -2.44 -3.62
C ARG A 337 3.35 -3.10 -5.00
N GLN A 338 3.90 -4.31 -5.02
CA GLN A 338 3.87 -5.17 -6.20
C GLN A 338 2.62 -6.04 -6.12
N PHE A 339 1.96 -6.24 -7.25
CA PHE A 339 0.78 -7.13 -7.39
C PHE A 339 1.21 -8.41 -8.09
N GLY A 340 2.33 -8.97 -7.64
CA GLY A 340 2.85 -10.25 -8.09
C GLY A 340 2.24 -11.38 -7.27
N ILE A 341 2.00 -12.50 -7.92
CA ILE A 341 1.42 -13.70 -7.30
C ILE A 341 2.33 -14.22 -6.20
N ASN A 342 3.64 -14.27 -6.50
CA ASN A 342 4.64 -14.75 -5.58
C ASN A 342 4.80 -13.82 -4.36
N ASP A 343 4.43 -12.54 -4.50
CA ASP A 343 4.47 -11.58 -3.41
C ASP A 343 3.29 -11.76 -2.43
N GLU A 344 2.18 -12.39 -2.87
CA GLU A 344 0.98 -12.64 -2.06
C GLU A 344 0.78 -14.13 -1.74
N ARG A 345 1.70 -14.99 -2.12
CA ARG A 345 1.58 -16.45 -1.96
C ARG A 345 1.49 -16.84 -0.48
N ILE A 346 0.53 -17.73 -0.17
CA ILE A 346 0.50 -18.41 1.13
C ILE A 346 1.64 -19.42 1.21
N GLN A 347 2.44 -19.28 2.25
CA GLN A 347 3.48 -20.22 2.64
C GLN A 347 3.00 -21.03 3.85
N GLY A 348 3.32 -22.33 3.86
CA GLY A 348 3.11 -23.14 5.06
C GLY A 348 3.99 -22.62 6.19
N ALA A 349 3.41 -22.36 7.36
CA ALA A 349 4.15 -21.78 8.47
C ALA A 349 3.77 -22.36 9.82
N PHE A 350 4.75 -22.38 10.72
CA PHE A 350 4.58 -22.81 12.09
C PHE A 350 4.82 -21.62 13.02
N PHE A 351 3.85 -21.32 13.87
CA PHE A 351 3.92 -20.19 14.80
C PHE A 351 4.10 -20.74 16.22
N ALA A 352 5.23 -20.40 16.84
CA ALA A 352 5.57 -20.87 18.16
C ALA A 352 6.05 -19.77 19.09
N SER A 353 5.59 -19.84 20.33
CA SER A 353 6.18 -19.15 21.47
C SER A 353 6.87 -20.19 22.36
N TYR A 354 8.11 -19.89 22.77
CA TYR A 354 8.86 -20.67 23.74
C TYR A 354 9.56 -19.76 24.75
N VAL A 355 10.01 -20.35 25.84
CA VAL A 355 10.89 -19.68 26.81
C VAL A 355 12.30 -20.16 26.51
N ASP A 356 13.22 -19.24 26.24
CA ASP A 356 14.61 -19.60 26.00
C ASP A 356 15.34 -19.97 27.30
N THR A 357 16.61 -20.39 27.19
CA THR A 357 17.44 -20.78 28.35
C THR A 357 17.67 -19.64 29.36
N SER A 358 17.46 -18.39 28.96
CA SER A 358 17.52 -17.23 29.86
C SER A 358 16.21 -16.98 30.62
N GLY A 359 15.16 -17.76 30.36
CA GLY A 359 13.82 -17.52 30.90
C GLY A 359 13.04 -16.46 30.14
N ALA A 360 13.57 -15.92 29.03
CA ALA A 360 12.89 -14.90 28.24
C ALA A 360 11.89 -15.56 27.28
N ALA A 361 10.67 -15.01 27.23
CA ALA A 361 9.68 -15.44 26.24
C ALA A 361 10.12 -14.99 24.85
N SER A 362 10.44 -15.95 24.00
CA SER A 362 10.78 -15.77 22.60
C SER A 362 9.63 -16.25 21.71
N SER A 363 9.54 -15.68 20.52
CA SER A 363 8.53 -16.00 19.54
C SER A 363 9.17 -16.15 18.18
N VAL A 364 8.92 -17.30 17.56
CA VAL A 364 9.53 -17.71 16.30
C VAL A 364 8.46 -18.20 15.35
N ILE A 365 8.63 -17.83 14.09
CA ILE A 365 7.87 -18.35 12.97
C ILE A 365 8.84 -19.16 12.11
N ILE A 366 8.50 -20.41 11.81
CA ILE A 366 9.19 -21.18 10.78
C ILE A 366 8.34 -21.19 9.53
N VAL A 367 8.91 -20.72 8.42
CA VAL A 367 8.21 -20.66 7.13
C VAL A 367 8.84 -21.67 6.18
N LYS A 368 8.01 -22.53 5.60
CA LYS A 368 8.35 -23.42 4.50
C LYS A 368 8.24 -22.63 3.19
N TYR A 369 9.23 -22.74 2.31
CA TYR A 369 9.23 -22.06 1.02
C TYR A 369 9.94 -22.87 -0.07
N ASP A 370 9.71 -22.49 -1.33
CA ASP A 370 10.38 -23.05 -2.51
C ASP A 370 11.78 -22.43 -2.64
N GLU A 371 12.82 -23.26 -2.67
CA GLU A 371 14.20 -22.78 -2.77
C GLU A 371 14.51 -22.02 -4.06
N ASN A 372 13.74 -22.28 -5.12
CA ASN A 372 13.87 -21.60 -6.42
C ASN A 372 13.19 -20.22 -6.43
N ASP A 373 12.29 -19.96 -5.48
CA ASP A 373 11.55 -18.70 -5.35
C ASP A 373 11.47 -18.28 -3.87
N PRO A 374 12.62 -17.91 -3.26
CA PRO A 374 12.66 -17.54 -1.86
C PRO A 374 11.86 -16.26 -1.59
N PRO A 375 11.03 -16.22 -0.53
CA PRO A 375 10.32 -15.00 -0.14
C PRO A 375 11.27 -13.84 0.14
N LYS A 376 10.86 -12.63 -0.27
CA LYS A 376 11.62 -11.38 -0.05
C LYS A 376 11.42 -10.86 1.38
N TRP A 377 11.95 -11.55 2.39
CA TRP A 377 11.97 -11.06 3.78
C TRP A 377 13.09 -10.06 4.05
N LYS A 378 12.86 -9.16 5.01
CA LYS A 378 13.85 -8.22 5.52
C LYS A 378 13.62 -7.96 7.01
N LYS A 379 14.70 -7.67 7.75
CA LYS A 379 14.58 -7.17 9.13
C LYS A 379 13.73 -5.89 9.15
N GLY A 380 12.80 -5.81 10.11
CA GLY A 380 11.80 -4.74 10.20
C GLY A 380 10.63 -4.87 9.21
N GLY A 381 10.62 -5.89 8.34
CA GLY A 381 9.48 -6.25 7.51
C GLY A 381 8.34 -6.89 8.31
N TYR A 382 7.29 -7.33 7.63
CA TYR A 382 6.09 -7.87 8.28
C TYR A 382 5.66 -9.21 7.68
N ILE A 383 5.05 -10.06 8.51
CA ILE A 383 4.47 -11.35 8.15
C ILE A 383 3.03 -11.39 8.63
N LEU A 384 2.13 -11.80 7.77
CA LEU A 384 0.73 -12.02 8.09
C LEU A 384 0.51 -13.50 8.42
N ASP A 385 0.03 -13.82 9.62
CA ASP A 385 -0.65 -15.10 9.89
C ASP A 385 -2.02 -15.05 9.22
N ALA A 386 -2.15 -15.73 8.08
CA ALA A 386 -3.38 -15.78 7.29
C ALA A 386 -4.49 -16.57 7.99
N GLY A 387 -4.14 -17.49 8.90
CA GLY A 387 -5.12 -18.24 9.69
C GLY A 387 -5.80 -17.39 10.77
N ARG A 388 -5.08 -16.40 11.31
CA ARG A 388 -5.58 -15.52 12.39
C ARG A 388 -5.73 -14.05 12.01
N MET A 389 -5.37 -13.68 10.79
CA MET A 389 -5.32 -12.30 10.30
C MET A 389 -4.55 -11.36 11.24
N ARG A 390 -3.35 -11.77 11.66
CA ARG A 390 -2.45 -11.01 12.54
C ARG A 390 -1.12 -10.71 11.86
N TRP A 391 -0.67 -9.47 12.01
CA TRP A 391 0.64 -9.05 11.52
C TRP A 391 1.69 -9.15 12.62
N TYR A 392 2.86 -9.64 12.24
CA TYR A 392 4.05 -9.72 13.08
C TYR A 392 5.21 -9.01 12.39
N ARG A 393 5.96 -8.21 13.15
CA ARG A 393 7.14 -7.52 12.63
C ARG A 393 8.37 -8.39 12.81
N ILE A 394 9.17 -8.51 11.76
CA ILE A 394 10.37 -9.35 11.72
C ILE A 394 11.49 -8.65 12.50
N SER A 395 11.93 -9.24 13.61
CA SER A 395 13.04 -8.71 14.42
C SER A 395 14.40 -9.23 13.95
N LEU A 396 14.46 -10.53 13.60
CA LEU A 396 15.65 -11.20 13.12
C LEU A 396 15.26 -12.32 12.15
N LEU A 397 16.00 -12.42 11.06
CA LEU A 397 15.96 -13.57 10.16
C LEU A 397 17.15 -14.47 10.51
N GLU A 398 16.86 -15.69 10.97
CA GLU A 398 17.85 -16.75 11.12
C GLU A 398 17.88 -17.57 9.81
N GLU A 399 19.05 -18.11 9.50
CA GLU A 399 19.44 -18.66 8.18
C GLU A 399 18.45 -19.66 7.55
N ALA A 400 18.63 -19.91 6.25
CA ALA A 400 17.89 -20.94 5.52
C ALA A 400 18.35 -22.35 5.95
N PHE A 401 17.41 -23.18 6.37
CA PHE A 401 17.65 -24.55 6.78
C PHE A 401 17.16 -25.52 5.70
N ALA A 402 18.00 -26.52 5.39
CA ALA A 402 17.67 -27.60 4.45
C ALA A 402 16.63 -28.59 5.01
N SER A 403 16.32 -28.54 6.30
CA SER A 403 15.32 -29.41 6.92
C SER A 403 14.61 -28.73 8.08
N LEU A 404 13.38 -29.17 8.35
CA LEU A 404 12.61 -28.70 9.49
C LEU A 404 13.30 -29.03 10.83
N ALA A 405 13.96 -30.18 10.93
CA ALA A 405 14.73 -30.56 12.11
C ALA A 405 15.88 -29.58 12.39
N ALA A 406 16.56 -29.09 11.36
CA ALA A 406 17.57 -28.04 11.50
C ALA A 406 16.97 -26.66 11.80
N ALA A 407 15.76 -26.38 11.28
CA ALA A 407 15.02 -25.16 11.57
C ALA A 407 14.46 -25.11 13.00
N LYS A 408 14.55 -26.19 13.78
CA LYS A 408 14.12 -26.24 15.17
C LYS A 408 15.12 -25.50 16.09
N PRO A 409 14.67 -24.59 16.97
CA PRO A 409 15.55 -24.07 18.03
C PRO A 409 16.05 -25.22 18.91
N ALA A 410 17.34 -25.22 19.25
CA ALA A 410 17.94 -26.28 20.08
C ALA A 410 17.20 -26.47 21.42
N ASP A 411 16.70 -25.38 21.98
CA ASP A 411 16.00 -25.34 23.26
C ASP A 411 14.51 -25.73 23.19
N TYR A 412 13.99 -25.99 21.98
CA TYR A 412 12.57 -26.33 21.81
C TYR A 412 12.33 -27.81 22.11
N PRO A 413 11.34 -28.20 22.94
CA PRO A 413 11.09 -29.61 23.26
C PRO A 413 10.75 -30.42 22.00
N ALA A 414 11.30 -31.63 21.88
CA ALA A 414 11.21 -32.45 20.67
C ALA A 414 9.80 -32.94 20.33
N ALA A 415 8.92 -33.10 21.33
CA ALA A 415 7.60 -33.71 21.15
C ALA A 415 6.53 -32.79 20.53
N SER A 416 6.77 -31.47 20.45
CA SER A 416 5.75 -30.47 20.04
C SER A 416 6.03 -29.78 18.71
N PHE A 417 7.08 -30.21 17.99
CA PHE A 417 7.61 -29.48 16.82
C PHE A 417 7.34 -30.17 15.46
N TYR A 418 6.50 -31.20 15.41
CA TYR A 418 6.18 -31.87 14.14
C TYR A 418 4.83 -31.39 13.59
N PRO A 419 4.80 -30.34 12.75
CA PRO A 419 3.60 -29.95 12.03
C PRO A 419 3.19 -31.10 11.11
N THR A 420 2.01 -31.65 11.38
CA THR A 420 1.35 -32.68 10.59
C THR A 420 0.85 -32.05 9.28
N GLY A 421 1.75 -31.78 8.34
CA GLY A 421 1.35 -31.20 7.05
C GLY A 421 2.47 -30.56 6.21
N LEU A 422 3.64 -30.28 6.77
CA LEU A 422 4.78 -29.78 6.00
C LEU A 422 5.56 -30.96 5.39
N SER A 423 5.09 -31.46 4.25
CA SER A 423 5.82 -32.51 3.51
C SER A 423 7.22 -32.01 3.09
N THR A 424 8.24 -32.85 3.26
CA THR A 424 9.60 -32.62 2.77
C THR A 424 9.71 -33.08 1.32
N GLY A 425 9.21 -32.28 0.39
CA GLY A 425 9.52 -32.47 -1.03
C GLY A 425 10.93 -31.97 -1.34
N SER A 426 11.59 -32.55 -2.36
CA SER A 426 12.77 -31.92 -2.97
C SER A 426 12.41 -30.49 -3.40
N GLY A 427 13.32 -29.53 -3.25
CA GLY A 427 13.04 -28.12 -3.57
C GLY A 427 12.47 -27.28 -2.41
N THR A 428 12.31 -27.86 -1.22
CA THR A 428 11.77 -27.15 -0.06
C THR A 428 12.89 -26.68 0.87
N SER A 429 12.87 -25.39 1.21
CA SER A 429 13.69 -24.80 2.26
C SER A 429 12.84 -24.27 3.42
N PHE A 430 13.46 -24.06 4.58
CA PHE A 430 12.82 -23.51 5.77
C PHE A 430 13.57 -22.28 6.26
N ALA A 431 12.85 -21.22 6.63
CA ALA A 431 13.44 -20.04 7.27
C ALA A 431 12.90 -19.90 8.68
N ARG A 432 13.78 -19.57 9.62
CA ARG A 432 13.39 -19.29 11.00
C ARG A 432 13.42 -17.79 11.24
N ILE A 433 12.31 -17.26 11.73
CA ILE A 433 12.09 -15.83 11.81
C ILE A 433 11.72 -15.48 13.25
N ARG A 434 12.52 -14.65 13.90
CA ARG A 434 12.13 -14.04 15.17
C ARG A 434 11.26 -12.83 14.89
N ILE A 435 10.25 -12.65 15.73
CA ILE A 435 9.33 -11.53 15.63
C ILE A 435 9.46 -10.58 16.81
N GLU A 436 9.01 -9.34 16.63
CA GLU A 436 8.75 -8.42 17.73
C GLU A 436 7.43 -8.81 18.41
N GLY A 437 7.45 -8.96 19.73
CA GLY A 437 6.28 -9.33 20.53
C GLY A 437 6.10 -10.83 20.69
N ARG A 438 4.87 -11.25 21.02
CA ARG A 438 4.53 -12.64 21.36
C ARG A 438 3.58 -13.25 20.33
N VAL A 439 3.84 -14.48 19.91
CA VAL A 439 2.83 -15.32 19.25
C VAL A 439 1.72 -15.61 20.26
N PHE A 440 0.48 -15.25 19.91
CA PHE A 440 -0.65 -15.31 20.85
C PHE A 440 -1.13 -16.74 21.10
N GLU A 441 -1.03 -17.60 20.10
CA GLU A 441 -1.47 -18.99 20.15
C GLU A 441 -0.52 -19.83 19.32
N ASN A 442 0.00 -20.91 19.91
CA ASN A 442 0.79 -21.88 19.16
C ASN A 442 -0.11 -22.53 18.11
N ALA A 443 0.38 -22.57 16.88
CA ALA A 443 -0.37 -23.09 15.75
C ALA A 443 0.51 -24.02 14.96
N ASN A 444 0.17 -25.31 15.02
CA ASN A 444 0.94 -26.35 14.38
C ASN A 444 0.79 -26.30 12.84
N ASP A 445 -0.36 -25.86 12.34
CA ASP A 445 -0.63 -25.75 10.90
C ASP A 445 -1.07 -24.32 10.53
N GLY A 446 -0.12 -23.40 10.58
CA GLY A 446 -0.32 -22.00 10.18
C GLY A 446 -0.09 -21.76 8.69
N SER A 447 -0.60 -20.63 8.22
CA SER A 447 -0.32 -20.09 6.89
C SER A 447 0.26 -18.70 7.06
N ALA A 448 1.42 -18.43 6.47
CA ALA A 448 2.05 -17.13 6.48
C ALA A 448 2.03 -16.50 5.09
N ILE A 449 1.77 -15.21 5.03
CA ILE A 449 1.96 -14.41 3.81
C ILE A 449 3.02 -13.35 4.13
N ILE A 450 4.08 -13.34 3.34
CA ILE A 450 5.20 -12.41 3.50
C ILE A 450 5.06 -11.34 2.43
N MET A 451 4.59 -10.17 2.82
CA MET A 451 4.40 -9.08 1.87
C MET A 451 5.64 -8.19 1.78
N PRO A 452 6.22 -8.02 0.59
CA PRO A 452 7.30 -7.06 0.41
C PRO A 452 6.77 -5.64 0.59
N ASN A 453 7.68 -4.75 0.95
CA ASN A 453 7.44 -3.30 1.01
C ASN A 453 6.32 -2.80 1.93
N VAL A 454 5.87 -3.60 2.91
CA VAL A 454 5.08 -3.07 4.03
C VAL A 454 5.93 -2.03 4.76
N VAL A 455 5.41 -0.81 4.89
CA VAL A 455 6.04 0.28 5.63
C VAL A 455 5.71 0.14 7.11
N ASP A 456 4.41 0.02 7.41
CA ASP A 456 3.93 -0.15 8.78
C ASP A 456 2.50 -0.75 8.79
N VAL A 457 2.09 -1.22 9.96
CA VAL A 457 0.77 -1.79 10.24
C VAL A 457 0.14 -1.03 11.40
N PHE A 458 -0.98 -0.36 11.14
CA PHE A 458 -1.67 0.48 12.10
C PHE A 458 -2.93 -0.21 12.63
N PRO A 459 -3.02 -0.51 13.93
CA PRO A 459 -4.24 -1.07 14.50
C PRO A 459 -5.37 -0.04 14.43
N LEU A 460 -6.53 -0.45 13.93
CA LEU A 460 -7.74 0.37 13.92
C LEU A 460 -8.64 -0.01 15.10
N ASN A 461 -9.48 0.92 15.54
CA ASN A 461 -10.38 0.67 16.67
C ASN A 461 -11.31 -0.53 16.39
N PRO A 462 -11.63 -1.38 17.36
CA PRO A 462 -12.63 -2.43 17.16
C PRO A 462 -13.97 -1.80 16.77
N ILE A 463 -14.70 -2.44 15.85
CA ILE A 463 -16.08 -2.05 15.50
C ILE A 463 -16.97 -3.28 15.65
N SER A 464 -18.11 -3.10 16.31
CA SER A 464 -19.17 -4.11 16.33
C SER A 464 -19.92 -4.10 15.01
N ILE A 465 -20.23 -5.29 14.48
CA ILE A 465 -21.05 -5.39 13.26
C ILE A 465 -22.44 -4.76 13.42
N ARG A 466 -22.93 -4.61 14.67
CA ARG A 466 -24.20 -3.97 15.00
C ARG A 466 -24.19 -2.45 14.82
N ASP A 467 -23.01 -1.85 14.94
CA ASP A 467 -22.84 -0.39 14.91
C ASP A 467 -22.63 0.15 13.49
N VAL A 468 -22.49 -0.75 12.51
CA VAL A 468 -22.36 -0.37 11.10
C VAL A 468 -23.75 0.01 10.58
N GLN A 469 -23.97 1.29 10.33
CA GLN A 469 -25.19 1.82 9.69
C GLN A 469 -25.05 1.82 8.17
#